data_AF-A0A8H7EJZ2-F1
#
_entry.id   AF-A0A8H7EJZ2-F1
#
_cell.length_a   1.000
_cell.length_b   1.000
_cell.length_c   1.000
_cell.angle_alpha   90.00
_cell.angle_beta   90.00
_cell.angle_gamma   90.00
#
_symmetry.space_group_name_H-M   'P 1'
#
loop_
_entity.id
_entity.type
_entity.pdbx_description
1 polymer ?
#
loop_
_entity_poly.entity_id
_entity_poly.type
_entity_poly.pdbx_seq_one_letter_code
_entity_poly.pdbx_strand_id
1 'polypeptide(L)'
;MHSEDRDDVWASSDEETTYDRSIAQREWDRLHEDHGNEGYKVGIIEGKEVNMQQGFNHGYGEGIQIGIALGKLQGILSSYIAFYKHIVKKEEIVAPLQKLYDELDQVEVNHVFTKGYFDTKEVAGSDDYLSPREFILQWENKVNEAIEKVRQQ
;
A
#
# COMPACT_ATOMS: atom_id res chain seq x y z
N MET A 1 19.55 74.76 29.41
CA MET A 1 19.29 74.54 27.97
C MET A 1 20.50 73.77 27.45
N HIS A 2 20.59 72.44 27.48
CA HIS A 2 19.74 71.38 26.88
C HIS A 2 19.47 71.60 25.39
N SER A 3 20.33 70.99 24.57
CA SER A 3 19.90 70.18 23.43
C SER A 3 21.04 69.23 23.09
N GLU A 4 20.81 67.96 23.36
CA GLU A 4 21.64 66.83 23.00
C GLU A 4 21.84 66.81 21.48
N ASP A 5 23.09 66.89 21.02
CA ASP A 5 23.47 66.38 19.72
C ASP A 5 23.29 64.86 19.78
N ARG A 6 22.06 64.41 19.52
CA ARG A 6 21.79 63.02 19.21
C ARG A 6 22.42 62.77 17.84
N ASP A 7 23.64 62.24 17.87
CA ASP A 7 24.23 61.49 16.76
C ASP A 7 23.18 60.47 16.31
N ASP A 8 22.42 60.82 15.27
CA ASP A 8 21.48 59.91 14.65
C ASP A 8 22.31 58.95 13.79
N VAL A 9 22.86 57.96 14.47
CA VAL A 9 23.64 56.83 13.90
C VAL A 9 22.83 56.09 12.83
N TRP A 10 21.51 56.32 12.76
CA TRP A 10 20.58 55.74 11.79
C TRP A 10 20.26 56.63 10.59
N ALA A 11 20.83 57.83 10.48
CA ALA A 11 20.80 58.62 9.26
C ALA A 11 21.82 58.08 8.24
N SER A 12 21.72 56.78 7.90
CA SER A 12 22.48 56.19 6.80
C SER A 12 22.04 56.88 5.50
N SER A 13 23.01 57.32 4.71
CA SER A 13 22.84 58.05 3.46
C SER A 13 21.73 57.44 2.58
N ASP A 14 20.84 58.25 2.00
CA ASP A 14 19.74 57.82 1.12
C ASP A 14 20.17 56.86 -0.02
N GLU A 15 21.45 56.88 -0.40
CA GLU A 15 22.04 55.96 -1.39
C GLU A 15 22.21 54.52 -0.88
N GLU A 16 22.48 54.31 0.41
CA GLU A 16 22.63 52.98 1.01
C GLU A 16 21.26 52.31 1.19
N THR A 17 20.24 53.09 1.58
CA THR A 17 18.86 52.58 1.73
C THR A 17 18.19 52.22 0.40
N THR A 18 18.56 52.90 -0.70
CA THR A 18 18.07 52.60 -2.05
C THR A 18 18.74 51.37 -2.65
N TYR A 19 20.05 51.18 -2.39
CA TYR A 19 20.76 49.97 -2.77
C TYR A 19 20.21 48.74 -2.05
N ASP A 20 20.05 48.78 -0.73
CA ASP A 20 19.49 47.68 0.07
C ASP A 20 18.06 47.33 -0.36
N ARG A 21 17.23 48.34 -0.66
CA ARG A 21 15.87 48.11 -1.20
C ARG A 21 15.90 47.41 -2.56
N SER A 22 16.86 47.75 -3.42
CA SER A 22 17.00 47.11 -4.74
C SER A 22 17.46 45.67 -4.67
N ILE A 23 18.34 45.34 -3.70
CA ILE A 23 18.80 43.98 -3.42
C ILE A 23 17.64 43.17 -2.83
N ALA A 24 16.93 43.71 -1.84
CA ALA A 24 15.77 43.06 -1.23
C ALA A 24 14.67 42.75 -2.25
N GLN A 25 14.40 43.66 -3.21
CA GLN A 25 13.42 43.40 -4.27
C GLN A 25 13.84 42.24 -5.18
N ARG A 26 15.12 42.19 -5.59
CA ARG A 26 15.65 41.09 -6.42
C ARG A 26 15.62 39.75 -5.69
N GLU A 27 15.98 39.75 -4.42
CA GLU A 27 15.90 38.56 -3.58
C GLU A 27 14.45 38.11 -3.42
N TRP A 28 13.52 39.04 -3.23
CA TRP A 28 12.09 38.74 -3.15
C TRP A 28 11.53 38.16 -4.47
N ASP A 29 11.86 38.77 -5.61
CA ASP A 29 11.43 38.27 -6.92
C ASP A 29 11.97 36.86 -7.18
N ARG A 30 13.25 36.63 -6.84
CA ARG A 30 13.88 35.31 -6.96
C ARG A 30 13.20 34.29 -6.04
N LEU A 31 13.02 34.60 -4.76
CA LEU A 31 12.35 33.71 -3.81
C LEU A 31 10.91 33.40 -4.24
N HIS A 32 10.22 34.38 -4.82
CA HIS A 32 8.87 34.20 -5.33
C HIS A 32 8.84 33.22 -6.52
N GLU A 33 9.76 33.37 -7.47
CA GLU A 33 9.87 32.46 -8.62
C GLU A 33 10.27 31.05 -8.18
N ASP A 34 11.26 30.94 -7.28
CA ASP A 34 11.71 29.66 -6.72
C ASP A 34 10.56 28.95 -6.00
N HIS A 35 9.85 29.64 -5.10
CA HIS A 35 8.69 29.09 -4.38
C HIS A 35 7.50 28.77 -5.29
N GLY A 36 7.25 29.57 -6.34
CA GLY A 36 6.18 29.30 -7.30
C GLY A 36 6.43 28.02 -8.09
N ASN A 37 7.66 27.85 -8.58
CA ASN A 37 8.08 26.66 -9.32
C ASN A 37 8.14 25.42 -8.44
N GLU A 38 8.67 25.54 -7.22
CA GLU A 38 8.70 24.45 -6.24
C GLU A 38 7.28 24.08 -5.79
N GLY A 39 6.44 25.05 -5.47
CA GLY A 39 5.05 24.83 -5.06
C GLY A 39 4.23 24.12 -6.14
N TYR A 40 4.40 24.46 -7.42
CA TYR A 40 3.73 23.75 -8.52
C TYR A 40 4.18 22.29 -8.64
N LYS A 41 5.50 22.03 -8.53
CA LYS A 41 6.05 20.67 -8.56
C LYS A 41 5.53 19.84 -7.39
N VAL A 42 5.58 20.39 -6.18
CA VAL A 42 5.07 19.75 -4.97
C VAL A 42 3.58 19.46 -5.10
N GLY A 43 2.78 20.42 -5.56
CA GLY A 43 1.34 20.22 -5.77
C GLY A 43 1.00 19.11 -6.78
N ILE A 44 1.78 18.95 -7.86
CA ILE A 44 1.63 17.82 -8.79
C ILE A 44 1.96 16.49 -8.11
N ILE A 45 3.04 16.46 -7.31
CA ILE A 45 3.49 15.25 -6.63
C ILE A 45 2.45 14.83 -5.58
N GLU A 46 2.03 15.76 -4.73
CA GLU A 46 0.98 15.54 -3.72
C GLU A 46 -0.32 15.06 -4.35
N GLY A 47 -0.76 15.69 -5.45
CA GLY A 47 -1.99 15.26 -6.14
C GLY A 47 -1.90 13.82 -6.67
N LYS A 48 -0.75 13.42 -7.22
CA LYS A 48 -0.52 12.04 -7.67
C LYS A 48 -0.46 11.07 -6.49
N GLU A 49 0.20 11.47 -5.42
CA GLU A 49 0.37 10.66 -4.23
C GLU A 49 -0.96 10.40 -3.52
N VAL A 50 -1.82 11.41 -3.37
CA VAL A 50 -3.15 11.25 -2.77
C VAL A 50 -3.97 10.21 -3.52
N ASN A 51 -3.98 10.25 -4.85
CA ASN A 51 -4.69 9.27 -5.67
C ASN A 51 -4.09 7.86 -5.53
N MET A 52 -2.75 7.75 -5.49
CA MET A 52 -2.06 6.47 -5.27
C MET A 52 -2.36 5.88 -3.90
N GLN A 53 -2.33 6.70 -2.85
CA GLN A 53 -2.59 6.27 -1.47
C GLN A 53 -4.03 5.78 -1.30
N GLN A 54 -5.02 6.39 -1.98
CA GLN A 54 -6.40 5.90 -1.98
C GLN A 54 -6.50 4.48 -2.53
N GLY A 55 -5.85 4.19 -3.66
CA GLY A 55 -5.78 2.84 -4.24
C GLY A 55 -5.07 1.86 -3.31
N PHE A 56 -3.97 2.29 -2.69
CA PHE A 56 -3.24 1.48 -1.70
C PHE A 56 -4.11 1.15 -0.49
N ASN A 57 -4.76 2.14 0.13
CA ASN A 57 -5.57 1.94 1.32
C ASN A 57 -6.72 0.95 1.07
N HIS A 58 -7.35 1.03 -0.11
CA HIS A 58 -8.39 0.09 -0.52
C HIS A 58 -7.84 -1.33 -0.66
N GLY A 59 -6.79 -1.51 -1.47
CA GLY A 59 -6.17 -2.82 -1.67
C GLY A 59 -5.54 -3.41 -0.40
N TYR A 60 -5.03 -2.56 0.50
CA TYR A 60 -4.46 -2.96 1.78
C TYR A 60 -5.52 -3.55 2.72
N GLY A 61 -6.68 -2.89 2.82
CA GLY A 61 -7.79 -3.38 3.63
C GLY A 61 -8.30 -4.73 3.16
N GLU A 62 -8.47 -4.90 1.86
CA GLU A 62 -8.90 -6.18 1.28
C GLU A 62 -7.81 -7.25 1.36
N GLY A 63 -6.57 -6.90 1.04
CA GLY A 63 -5.41 -7.78 1.09
C GLY A 63 -5.15 -8.37 2.48
N ILE A 64 -5.35 -7.59 3.55
CA ILE A 64 -5.27 -8.11 4.92
C ILE A 64 -6.31 -9.19 5.16
N GLN A 65 -7.57 -8.93 4.80
CA GLN A 65 -8.65 -9.90 5.04
C GLN A 65 -8.39 -11.20 4.29
N ILE A 66 -7.87 -11.10 3.06
CA ILE A 66 -7.51 -12.26 2.26
C ILE A 66 -6.31 -13.01 2.86
N GLY A 67 -5.26 -12.29 3.27
CA GLY A 67 -4.09 -12.89 3.91
C GLY A 67 -4.44 -13.63 5.20
N ILE A 68 -5.33 -13.07 6.03
CA ILE A 68 -5.84 -13.73 7.25
C ILE A 68 -6.59 -15.01 6.89
N ALA A 69 -7.46 -14.98 5.88
CA ALA A 69 -8.23 -16.15 5.46
C ALA A 69 -7.33 -17.28 4.92
N LEU A 70 -6.36 -16.95 4.06
CA LEU A 70 -5.40 -17.92 3.53
C LEU A 70 -4.51 -18.50 4.64
N GLY A 71 -4.01 -17.65 5.54
CA GLY A 71 -3.23 -18.09 6.70
C GLY A 71 -4.01 -19.02 7.62
N LYS A 72 -5.32 -18.78 7.81
CA LYS A 72 -6.20 -19.68 8.55
C LYS A 72 -6.32 -21.05 7.86
N LEU A 73 -6.49 -21.08 6.54
CA LEU A 73 -6.55 -22.33 5.77
C LEU A 73 -5.24 -23.12 5.87
N GLN A 74 -4.09 -22.45 5.74
CA GLN A 74 -2.76 -23.06 5.96
C GLN A 74 -2.62 -23.61 7.38
N GLY A 75 -3.09 -22.87 8.39
CA GLY A 75 -3.08 -23.30 9.80
C GLY A 75 -3.92 -24.56 10.03
N ILE A 76 -5.12 -24.62 9.45
CA ILE A 76 -5.97 -25.81 9.52
C ILE A 76 -5.24 -26.99 8.85
N LEU A 77 -4.77 -26.82 7.62
CA LEU A 77 -4.17 -27.91 6.87
C LEU A 77 -2.89 -28.45 7.54
N SER A 78 -2.01 -27.57 8.03
CA SER A 78 -0.81 -27.95 8.79
C SER A 78 -1.14 -28.70 10.07
N SER A 79 -2.20 -28.31 10.79
CA SER A 79 -2.65 -29.03 12.00
C SER A 79 -3.11 -30.45 11.69
N TYR A 80 -3.85 -30.64 10.60
CA TYR A 80 -4.28 -31.97 10.14
C TYR A 80 -3.08 -32.80 9.70
N ILE A 81 -2.16 -32.25 8.91
CA ILE A 81 -0.92 -32.92 8.51
C ILE A 81 -0.15 -33.42 9.74
N ALA A 82 0.06 -32.55 10.73
CA ALA A 82 0.75 -32.91 11.96
C ALA A 82 0.02 -34.02 12.75
N PHE A 83 -1.31 -33.93 12.86
CA PHE A 83 -2.13 -34.93 13.53
C PHE A 83 -2.03 -36.30 12.87
N TYR A 84 -2.25 -36.38 11.55
CA TYR A 84 -2.24 -37.65 10.82
C TYR A 84 -0.83 -38.26 10.71
N LYS A 85 0.20 -37.41 10.63
CA LYS A 85 1.60 -37.85 10.57
C LYS A 85 2.11 -38.39 11.91
N HIS A 86 1.84 -37.69 13.01
CA HIS A 86 2.44 -38.02 14.31
C HIS A 86 1.58 -38.91 15.20
N ILE A 87 0.24 -38.76 15.16
CA ILE A 87 -0.67 -39.48 16.07
C ILE A 87 -1.22 -40.72 15.37
N VAL A 88 -1.85 -40.54 14.21
CA VAL A 88 -2.55 -41.64 13.50
C VAL A 88 -1.58 -42.50 12.69
N LYS A 89 -0.43 -41.93 12.27
CA LYS A 89 0.61 -42.59 11.45
C LYS A 89 0.07 -43.16 10.13
N LYS A 90 -0.96 -42.54 9.55
CA LYS A 90 -1.49 -42.87 8.22
C LYS A 90 -0.86 -41.94 7.19
N GLU A 91 0.31 -42.30 6.68
CA GLU A 91 1.05 -41.49 5.69
C GLU A 91 0.32 -41.34 4.34
N GLU A 92 -0.53 -42.32 3.97
CA GLU A 92 -1.33 -42.27 2.74
C GLU A 92 -2.27 -41.06 2.68
N ILE A 93 -2.77 -40.63 3.84
CA ILE A 93 -3.66 -39.48 3.99
C ILE A 93 -2.85 -38.17 4.03
N VAL A 94 -1.61 -38.22 4.50
CA VAL A 94 -0.75 -37.03 4.63
C VAL A 94 -0.32 -36.51 3.25
N ALA A 95 -0.02 -37.40 2.31
CA ALA A 95 0.44 -37.02 0.97
C ALA A 95 -0.50 -36.03 0.22
N PRO A 96 -1.82 -36.28 0.09
CA PRO A 96 -2.72 -35.33 -0.57
C PRO A 96 -2.88 -34.01 0.19
N LEU A 97 -2.83 -34.03 1.53
CA LEU A 97 -2.92 -32.82 2.35
C LEU A 97 -1.66 -31.96 2.18
N GLN A 98 -0.49 -32.61 2.15
CA GLN A 98 0.77 -31.92 1.97
C GLN A 98 0.88 -31.31 0.58
N LYS A 99 0.41 -32.00 -0.46
CA LYS A 99 0.28 -31.41 -1.80
C LYS A 99 -0.62 -30.17 -1.80
N LEU A 100 -1.77 -30.23 -1.13
CA LEU A 100 -2.67 -29.08 -1.04
C LEU A 100 -2.03 -27.91 -0.27
N TYR A 101 -1.20 -28.20 0.72
CA TYR A 101 -0.45 -27.21 1.48
C TYR A 101 0.59 -26.52 0.60
N ASP A 102 1.35 -27.30 -0.16
CA ASP A 102 2.33 -26.77 -1.10
C ASP A 102 1.66 -25.91 -2.18
N GLU A 103 0.50 -26.33 -2.71
CA GLU A 103 -0.28 -25.52 -3.67
C GLU A 103 -0.74 -24.19 -3.06
N LEU A 104 -1.14 -24.18 -1.78
CA LEU A 104 -1.58 -22.98 -1.07
C LEU A 104 -0.41 -22.05 -0.71
N ASP A 105 0.79 -22.60 -0.50
CA ASP A 105 2.03 -21.85 -0.25
C ASP A 105 2.52 -21.11 -1.51
N GLN A 106 2.27 -21.67 -2.71
CA GLN A 106 2.60 -21.02 -3.99
C GLN A 106 1.61 -19.91 -4.40
N VAL A 107 0.58 -19.63 -3.61
CA VAL A 107 -0.39 -18.57 -3.92
C VAL A 107 0.24 -17.20 -3.71
N GLU A 108 0.68 -16.59 -4.80
CA GLU A 108 1.15 -15.20 -4.83
C GLU A 108 0.01 -14.18 -4.98
N VAL A 109 0.33 -12.91 -4.69
CA VAL A 109 -0.57 -11.75 -4.83
C VAL A 109 -1.21 -11.66 -6.22
N ASN A 110 -0.50 -12.02 -7.28
CA ASN A 110 -1.01 -11.97 -8.66
C ASN A 110 -2.13 -12.98 -8.95
N HIS A 111 -2.22 -14.06 -8.15
CA HIS A 111 -3.31 -15.04 -8.24
C HIS A 111 -4.59 -14.54 -7.55
N VAL A 112 -4.43 -13.68 -6.54
CA VAL A 112 -5.53 -13.10 -5.75
C VAL A 112 -6.06 -11.82 -6.41
N PHE A 113 -5.15 -10.95 -6.84
CA PHE A 113 -5.45 -9.67 -7.45
C PHE A 113 -5.08 -9.69 -8.94
N THR A 114 -5.94 -10.30 -9.74
CA THR A 114 -5.81 -10.34 -11.20
C THR A 114 -5.91 -8.92 -11.79
N LYS A 115 -5.35 -8.69 -12.98
CA LYS A 115 -5.44 -7.38 -13.67
C LYS A 115 -6.86 -6.81 -13.74
N GLY A 116 -7.88 -7.66 -13.90
CA GLY A 116 -9.29 -7.26 -13.88
C GLY A 116 -9.78 -6.60 -12.59
N TYR A 117 -9.09 -6.81 -11.45
CA TYR A 117 -9.38 -6.12 -10.20
C TYR A 117 -9.08 -4.62 -10.29
N PHE A 118 -8.04 -4.26 -11.04
CA PHE A 118 -7.60 -2.87 -11.21
C PHE A 118 -8.33 -2.18 -12.37
N ASP A 119 -8.83 -2.93 -13.36
CA ASP A 119 -9.59 -2.40 -14.50
C ASP A 119 -11.10 -2.36 -14.22
N THR A 120 -11.53 -1.32 -13.51
CA THR A 120 -12.92 -1.12 -13.09
C THR A 120 -13.93 -0.86 -14.23
N LYS A 121 -13.50 -0.79 -15.50
CA LYS A 121 -14.36 -0.35 -16.62
C LYS A 121 -14.67 -1.39 -17.69
N GLU A 122 -13.92 -2.49 -17.81
CA GLU A 122 -14.06 -3.38 -18.99
C GLU A 122 -14.25 -4.87 -18.67
N VAL A 123 -13.88 -5.34 -17.48
CA VAL A 123 -13.65 -6.79 -17.25
C VAL A 123 -14.67 -7.43 -16.29
N ALA A 124 -15.57 -6.64 -15.70
CA ALA A 124 -16.60 -7.14 -14.76
C ALA A 124 -17.61 -8.15 -15.37
N GLY A 125 -17.50 -8.46 -16.67
CA GLY A 125 -18.31 -9.47 -17.37
C GLY A 125 -17.51 -10.48 -18.19
N SER A 126 -16.17 -10.54 -18.06
CA SER A 126 -15.39 -11.60 -18.71
C SER A 126 -15.35 -12.85 -17.82
N ASP A 127 -15.60 -14.01 -18.41
CA ASP A 127 -15.68 -15.34 -17.75
C ASP A 127 -14.37 -15.75 -17.01
N ASP A 128 -13.27 -15.03 -17.25
CA ASP A 128 -11.93 -15.33 -16.72
C ASP A 128 -11.58 -14.50 -15.46
N TYR A 129 -12.48 -13.62 -14.99
CA TYR A 129 -12.25 -12.83 -13.78
C TYR A 129 -12.84 -13.49 -12.54
N LEU A 130 -11.97 -13.85 -11.59
CA LEU A 130 -12.33 -14.29 -10.25
C LEU A 130 -12.09 -13.14 -9.27
N SER A 131 -13.13 -12.76 -8.52
CA SER A 131 -12.94 -11.80 -7.45
C SER A 131 -12.06 -12.40 -6.34
N PRO A 132 -11.26 -11.59 -5.61
CA PRO A 132 -10.44 -12.08 -4.51
C PRO A 132 -11.24 -12.85 -3.44
N ARG A 133 -12.52 -12.51 -3.27
CA ARG A 133 -13.44 -13.19 -2.35
C ARG A 133 -13.86 -14.57 -2.84
N GLU A 134 -14.19 -14.69 -4.12
CA GLU A 134 -14.55 -15.97 -4.74
C GLU A 134 -13.36 -16.93 -4.75
N PHE A 135 -12.15 -16.40 -4.99
CA PHE A 135 -10.91 -17.17 -4.90
C PHE A 135 -10.74 -17.83 -3.53
N ILE A 136 -10.95 -17.08 -2.44
CA ILE A 136 -10.91 -17.65 -1.08
C ILE A 136 -12.00 -18.69 -0.88
N LEU A 137 -13.21 -18.42 -1.35
CA LEU A 137 -14.34 -19.34 -1.17
C LEU A 137 -14.09 -20.67 -1.90
N GLN A 138 -13.48 -20.64 -3.08
CA GLN A 138 -13.03 -21.84 -3.78
C GLN A 138 -12.00 -22.62 -2.98
N TRP A 139 -11.01 -21.94 -2.40
CA TRP A 139 -10.01 -22.57 -1.55
C TRP A 139 -10.59 -23.16 -0.27
N GLU A 140 -11.50 -22.45 0.38
CA GLU A 140 -12.22 -22.93 1.56
C GLU A 140 -13.02 -24.20 1.23
N ASN A 141 -13.75 -24.20 0.12
CA ASN A 141 -14.48 -25.38 -0.35
C ASN A 141 -13.54 -26.55 -0.63
N LYS A 142 -12.44 -26.33 -1.36
CA LYS A 142 -11.46 -27.36 -1.71
C LYS A 142 -10.81 -27.97 -0.46
N VAL A 143 -10.45 -27.14 0.52
CA VAL A 143 -9.88 -27.58 1.81
C VAL A 143 -10.92 -28.37 2.62
N ASN A 144 -12.16 -27.87 2.70
CA ASN A 144 -13.24 -28.55 3.43
C ASN A 144 -13.57 -29.91 2.80
N GLU A 145 -13.63 -30.00 1.47
CA GLU A 145 -13.82 -31.28 0.77
C GLU A 145 -12.68 -32.26 1.04
N ALA A 146 -11.43 -31.79 1.07
CA ALA A 146 -10.29 -32.62 1.39
C ALA A 146 -10.37 -33.16 2.83
N ILE A 147 -10.73 -32.30 3.79
CA ILE A 147 -10.91 -32.67 5.19
C ILE A 147 -12.05 -33.68 5.36
N GLU A 148 -13.18 -33.50 4.68
CA GLU A 148 -14.30 -34.44 4.76
C GLU A 148 -13.94 -35.82 4.18
N LYS A 149 -13.20 -35.88 3.07
CA LYS A 149 -12.68 -37.15 2.53
C LYS A 149 -11.76 -37.86 3.51
N VAL A 150 -10.94 -37.12 4.24
CA VAL A 150 -10.02 -37.64 5.26
C VAL A 150 -10.78 -38.14 6.49
N ARG A 151 -11.87 -37.47 6.89
CA ARG A 151 -12.70 -37.86 8.02
C ARG A 151 -13.48 -39.15 7.76
N GLN A 152 -13.79 -39.44 6.51
CA GLN A 152 -14.53 -40.65 6.10
C GLN A 152 -13.65 -41.91 5.93
N GLN A 153 -12.33 -41.82 6.14
CA GLN A 153 -11.33 -42.91 5.99
C GLN A 153 -10.65 -43.32 7.32
#